data_AF-A0A382Y2N5-F1
#
_entry.id   AF-A0A382Y2N5-F1
#
_cell.length_a   1.000
_cell.length_b   1.000
_cell.length_c   1.000
_cell.angle_alpha   90.00
_cell.angle_beta   90.00
_cell.angle_gamma   90.00
#
_symmetry.space_group_name_H-M   'P 1'
#
loop_
_entity.id
_entity.type
_entity.pdbx_description
1 polymer ?
#
loop_
_entity_poly.entity_id
_entity_poly.type
_entity_poly.pdbx_seq_one_letter_code
_entity_poly.pdbx_strand_id
1 'polypeptide(L)'
;VDKPFLRLLDTIEKHEYKSLVWGDIHGSLSEEDVFKLADGLFGDEFEADELLEDLIEKGLVFEVGNDRVRSRFAETVRLLVQLRQLFNGRPWQGAPRLVSDFRIDLRKRSYPARNQAAKELRLRHEEILGASPLRKDLWKSLAEDTSMQLAVFQERSILRLLEEIPNSGTIITAGTGSGKTLAYYLPILLRVGDLIQVKNYWVKALSIYPRTELLKDQLAETFKRSRMLDQALLDNSKRPILMGAFF
;
A
#
# COMPACT_ATOMS: atom_id res chain seq x y z
N VAL A 1 15.44 -0.04 -3.72
CA VAL A 1 16.62 0.12 -2.86
C VAL A 1 16.13 0.02 -1.43
N ASP A 2 16.63 -0.97 -0.69
CA ASP A 2 16.27 -1.19 0.71
C ASP A 2 16.90 -0.06 1.52
N LYS A 3 16.10 0.76 2.22
CA LYS A 3 16.64 1.95 2.90
C LYS A 3 17.34 1.50 4.20
N PRO A 4 18.59 1.91 4.49
CA PRO A 4 19.35 1.40 5.64
C PRO A 4 18.62 1.62 6.97
N PHE A 5 17.97 2.78 7.16
CA PHE A 5 17.16 3.04 8.35
C PHE A 5 16.01 2.03 8.55
N LEU A 6 15.42 1.47 7.48
CA LEU A 6 14.36 0.45 7.61
C LEU A 6 14.92 -0.87 8.13
N ARG A 7 16.15 -1.23 7.78
CA ARG A 7 16.83 -2.42 8.31
C ARG A 7 17.20 -2.23 9.79
N LEU A 8 17.58 -1.01 10.19
CA LEU A 8 17.77 -0.65 11.59
C LEU A 8 16.45 -0.75 12.37
N LEU A 9 15.37 -0.14 11.86
CA LEU A 9 14.04 -0.22 12.46
C LEU A 9 13.58 -1.67 12.66
N ASP A 10 13.72 -2.52 11.64
CA ASP A 10 13.38 -3.95 11.72
C ASP A 10 14.19 -4.69 12.81
N THR A 11 15.35 -4.16 13.19
CA THR A 11 16.21 -4.75 14.24
C THR A 11 15.84 -4.21 15.62
N ILE A 12 15.56 -2.91 15.74
CA ILE A 12 15.00 -2.29 16.95
C ILE A 12 13.69 -3.00 17.33
N GLU A 13 12.76 -3.14 16.39
CA GLU A 13 11.45 -3.75 16.65
C GLU A 13 11.57 -5.23 17.06
N LYS A 14 12.51 -5.98 16.46
CA LYS A 14 12.79 -7.36 16.90
C LYS A 14 13.36 -7.42 18.31
N HIS A 15 14.15 -6.42 18.70
CA HIS A 15 14.68 -6.34 20.06
C HIS A 15 13.55 -6.08 21.05
N GLU A 16 12.71 -5.08 20.81
CA GLU A 16 11.55 -4.74 21.65
C GLU A 16 10.52 -5.89 21.70
N TYR A 17 10.31 -6.59 20.57
CA TYR A 17 9.39 -7.71 20.48
C TYR A 17 9.68 -8.80 21.52
N LYS A 18 10.94 -9.03 21.87
CA LYS A 18 11.32 -10.02 22.90
C LYS A 18 10.63 -9.72 24.23
N SER A 19 10.54 -8.46 24.65
CA SER A 19 9.87 -8.06 25.89
C SER A 19 8.35 -7.95 25.72
N LEU A 20 7.90 -7.40 24.60
CA LEU A 20 6.48 -7.17 24.34
C LEU A 20 5.66 -8.47 24.29
N VAL A 21 6.23 -9.57 23.78
CA VAL A 21 5.57 -10.89 23.75
C VAL A 21 5.27 -11.43 25.15
N TRP A 22 6.07 -11.06 26.15
CA TRP A 22 5.86 -11.42 27.55
C TRP A 22 4.95 -10.43 28.30
N GLY A 23 4.41 -9.42 27.63
CA GLY A 23 3.49 -8.45 28.22
C GLY A 23 4.15 -7.17 28.76
N ASP A 24 5.47 -7.03 28.66
CA ASP A 24 6.15 -5.79 29.06
C ASP A 24 6.03 -4.72 27.98
N ILE A 25 5.10 -3.79 28.20
CA ILE A 25 4.83 -2.64 27.32
C ILE A 25 5.61 -1.38 27.68
N HIS A 26 6.38 -1.39 28.77
CA HIS A 26 7.08 -0.20 29.27
C HIS A 26 8.55 -0.15 28.81
N GLY A 27 9.05 -1.23 28.19
CA GLY A 27 10.35 -1.30 27.56
C GLY A 27 10.65 -0.13 26.61
N SER A 28 11.94 0.19 26.52
CA SER A 28 12.54 1.19 25.62
C SER A 28 14.02 0.84 25.46
N LEU A 29 14.69 1.37 24.45
CA LEU A 29 16.14 1.22 24.26
C LEU A 29 16.84 2.53 24.62
N SER A 30 18.07 2.48 25.12
CA SER A 30 18.93 3.67 25.10
C SER A 30 19.41 3.95 23.67
N GLU A 31 19.80 5.18 23.39
CA GLU A 31 20.43 5.54 22.12
C GLU A 31 21.70 4.71 21.88
N GLU A 32 22.53 4.51 22.92
CA GLU A 32 23.70 3.63 22.85
C GLU A 32 23.37 2.20 22.41
N ASP A 33 22.24 1.64 22.85
CA ASP A 33 21.82 0.31 22.43
C ASP A 33 21.39 0.32 20.96
N VAL A 34 20.75 1.40 20.49
CA VAL A 34 20.45 1.56 19.07
C VAL A 34 21.72 1.69 18.23
N PHE A 35 22.72 2.42 18.70
CA PHE A 35 24.01 2.54 18.00
C PHE A 35 24.71 1.20 17.90
N LYS A 36 24.77 0.41 18.98
CA LYS A 36 25.30 -0.97 18.94
C LYS A 36 24.54 -1.85 17.94
N LEU A 37 23.22 -1.66 17.81
CA LEU A 37 22.43 -2.40 16.81
C LEU A 37 22.76 -1.94 15.38
N ALA A 38 23.01 -0.65 15.16
CA ALA A 38 23.44 -0.11 13.86
C ALA A 38 24.84 -0.61 13.48
N ASP A 39 25.82 -0.49 14.39
CA ASP A 39 27.19 -0.96 14.20
C ASP A 39 27.21 -2.47 13.89
N GLY A 40 26.40 -3.26 14.60
CA GLY A 40 26.26 -4.69 14.35
C GLY A 40 25.64 -5.05 13.00
N LEU A 41 24.88 -4.14 12.38
CA LEU A 41 24.23 -4.35 11.08
C LEU A 41 25.06 -3.86 9.89
N PHE A 42 25.79 -2.77 10.08
CA PHE A 42 26.42 -2.00 9.00
C PHE A 42 27.93 -1.81 9.17
N GLY A 43 28.50 -2.09 10.35
CA GLY A 43 29.86 -1.65 10.69
C GLY A 43 29.96 -0.13 10.56
N ASP A 44 31.06 0.34 9.96
CA ASP A 44 31.32 1.77 9.73
C ASP A 44 30.72 2.30 8.42
N GLU A 45 29.81 1.56 7.75
CA GLU A 45 29.23 1.97 6.46
C GLU A 45 28.26 3.15 6.59
N PHE A 46 27.58 3.28 7.74
CA PHE A 46 26.60 4.32 8.01
C PHE A 46 26.76 4.86 9.43
N GLU A 47 26.56 6.16 9.60
CA GLU A 47 26.57 6.82 10.92
C GLU A 47 25.27 6.50 11.68
N ALA A 48 25.41 5.95 12.88
CA ALA A 48 24.28 5.38 13.63
C ALA A 48 23.32 6.43 14.18
N ASP A 49 23.85 7.59 14.55
CA ASP A 49 23.11 8.80 14.95
C ASP A 49 22.30 9.35 13.78
N GLU A 50 22.88 9.50 12.60
CA GLU A 50 22.15 9.92 11.39
C GLU A 50 20.97 8.97 11.09
N LEU A 51 21.19 7.65 11.20
CA LEU A 51 20.13 6.66 10.99
C LEU A 51 19.02 6.75 12.04
N LEU A 52 19.35 7.06 13.30
CA LEU A 52 18.37 7.24 14.36
C LEU A 52 17.56 8.53 14.18
N GLU A 53 18.21 9.64 13.86
CA GLU A 53 17.55 10.90 13.50
C GLU A 53 16.57 10.69 12.34
N ASP A 54 17.00 9.96 11.31
CA ASP A 54 16.20 9.60 10.16
C ASP A 54 14.89 8.87 10.56
N LEU A 55 14.96 8.01 11.57
CA LEU A 55 13.83 7.26 12.12
C LEU A 55 12.89 8.14 12.94
N ILE A 56 13.45 9.07 13.72
CA ILE A 56 12.69 10.01 14.56
C ILE A 56 11.93 11.00 13.67
N GLU A 57 12.60 11.62 12.70
CA GLU A 57 11.98 12.57 11.76
C GLU A 57 10.81 11.94 10.98
N LYS A 58 10.92 10.65 10.64
CA LYS A 58 9.87 9.91 9.91
C LYS A 58 8.77 9.37 10.82
N GLY A 59 8.84 9.64 12.13
CA GLY A 59 7.89 9.16 13.14
C GLY A 59 7.85 7.63 13.23
N LEU A 60 8.99 6.96 12.96
CA LEU A 60 9.14 5.51 13.03
C LEU A 60 9.68 5.08 14.41
N VAL A 61 10.38 5.98 15.08
CA VAL A 61 10.87 5.87 16.45
C VAL A 61 10.50 7.17 17.17
N PHE A 62 10.25 7.08 18.47
CA PHE A 62 9.92 8.21 19.34
C PHE A 62 10.91 8.27 20.50
N GLU A 63 11.33 9.48 20.84
CA GLU A 63 12.03 9.76 22.09
C GLU A 63 11.06 9.62 23.27
N VAL A 64 11.52 8.97 24.35
CA VAL A 64 10.73 8.72 25.56
C VAL A 64 11.39 9.29 26.82
N GLY A 65 12.43 10.12 26.63
CA GLY A 65 13.20 10.81 27.67
C GLY A 65 14.40 10.01 28.19
N ASN A 66 15.36 10.72 28.80
CA ASN A 66 16.63 10.17 29.33
C ASN A 66 17.46 9.40 28.27
N ASP A 67 17.59 9.96 27.07
CA ASP A 67 18.33 9.36 25.94
C ASP A 67 17.83 7.94 25.61
N ARG A 68 16.50 7.77 25.70
CA ARG A 68 15.80 6.53 25.37
C ARG A 68 14.81 6.74 24.27
N VAL A 69 14.67 5.69 23.48
CA VAL A 69 13.77 5.66 22.34
C VAL A 69 12.89 4.41 22.36
N ARG A 70 11.77 4.51 21.66
CA ARG A 70 10.82 3.41 21.46
C ARG A 70 10.33 3.43 20.02
N SER A 71 10.27 2.27 19.35
CA SER A 71 9.68 2.24 18.01
C SER A 71 8.20 2.62 18.04
N ARG A 72 7.70 3.12 16.91
CA ARG A 72 6.27 3.35 16.72
C ARG A 72 5.47 2.07 16.94
N PHE A 73 6.01 0.90 16.61
CA PHE A 73 5.36 -0.38 16.87
C PHE A 73 5.16 -0.60 18.39
N ALA A 74 6.24 -0.54 19.17
CA ALA A 74 6.18 -0.74 20.61
C ALA A 74 5.33 0.33 21.31
N GLU A 75 5.44 1.59 20.89
CA GLU A 75 4.63 2.69 21.44
C GLU A 75 3.14 2.51 21.10
N THR A 76 2.80 2.07 19.89
CA THR A 76 1.41 1.76 19.53
C THR A 76 0.85 0.65 20.40
N VAL A 77 1.60 -0.44 20.63
CA VAL A 77 1.17 -1.52 21.52
C VAL A 77 0.94 -0.99 22.93
N ARG A 78 1.88 -0.21 23.47
CA ARG A 78 1.75 0.40 24.80
C ARG A 78 0.50 1.24 24.93
N LEU A 79 0.23 2.12 23.95
CA LEU A 79 -0.94 2.99 23.96
C LEU A 79 -2.24 2.19 23.84
N LEU A 80 -2.32 1.22 22.93
CA LEU A 80 -3.51 0.37 22.73
C LEU A 80 -3.87 -0.42 23.99
N VAL A 81 -2.86 -1.02 24.65
CA VAL A 81 -3.06 -1.80 25.88
C VAL A 81 -3.48 -0.90 27.05
N GLN A 82 -3.10 0.38 27.03
CA GLN A 82 -3.45 1.34 28.08
C GLN A 82 -4.77 2.09 27.82
N LEU A 83 -5.42 1.89 26.67
CA LEU A 83 -6.72 2.49 26.37
C LEU A 83 -7.74 2.13 27.46
N ARG A 84 -8.52 3.12 27.89
CA ARG A 84 -9.60 2.95 28.87
C ARG A 84 -10.95 3.20 28.22
N GLN A 85 -11.97 2.54 28.75
CA GLN A 85 -13.34 2.71 28.28
C GLN A 85 -13.90 4.06 28.74
N LEU A 86 -14.64 4.74 27.87
CA LEU A 86 -15.33 5.99 28.21
C LEU A 86 -16.80 5.68 28.57
N PHE A 87 -17.21 6.09 29.77
CA PHE A 87 -18.59 5.95 30.23
C PHE A 87 -19.17 7.31 30.60
N ASN A 88 -20.43 7.55 30.25
CA ASN A 88 -21.12 8.78 30.59
C ASN A 88 -21.10 9.03 32.11
N GLY A 89 -20.67 10.23 32.50
CA GLY A 89 -20.63 10.65 33.90
C GLY A 89 -19.55 9.99 34.76
N ARG A 90 -18.58 9.26 34.18
CA ARG A 90 -17.46 8.65 34.93
C ARG A 90 -16.10 9.18 34.46
N PRO A 91 -15.17 9.52 35.37
CA PRO A 91 -13.81 9.90 35.01
C PRO A 91 -13.08 8.70 34.38
N TRP A 92 -12.44 8.94 33.23
CA TRP A 92 -11.78 7.89 32.46
C TRP A 92 -10.56 7.28 33.19
N GLN A 93 -9.94 8.01 34.12
CA GLN A 93 -8.75 7.56 34.86
C GLN A 93 -9.01 6.30 35.68
N GLY A 94 -10.23 6.15 36.22
CA GLY A 94 -10.67 4.98 36.99
C GLY A 94 -11.39 3.91 36.17
N ALA A 95 -11.66 4.17 34.88
CA ALA A 95 -12.40 3.24 34.04
C ALA A 95 -11.55 2.01 33.68
N PRO A 96 -12.14 0.81 33.51
CA PRO A 96 -11.41 -0.39 33.10
C PRO A 96 -10.70 -0.18 31.77
N ARG A 97 -9.62 -0.95 31.55
CA ARG A 97 -8.95 -1.00 30.25
C ARG A 97 -9.92 -1.52 29.19
N LEU A 98 -9.78 -1.01 27.97
CA LEU A 98 -10.50 -1.49 26.78
C LEU A 98 -9.93 -2.84 26.34
N VAL A 99 -8.62 -3.02 26.48
CA VAL A 99 -7.89 -4.24 26.14
C VAL A 99 -7.59 -4.98 27.44
N SER A 100 -8.14 -6.19 27.58
CA SER A 100 -7.90 -7.05 28.76
C SER A 100 -6.58 -7.82 28.66
N ASP A 101 -6.24 -8.27 27.44
CA ASP A 101 -5.03 -9.03 27.12
C ASP A 101 -4.68 -8.81 25.64
N PHE A 102 -3.43 -9.06 25.27
CA PHE A 102 -2.96 -8.89 23.89
C PHE A 102 -1.97 -9.98 23.47
N ARG A 103 -1.99 -10.29 22.17
CA ARG A 103 -0.95 -11.07 21.50
C ARG A 103 -0.50 -10.30 20.29
N ILE A 104 0.80 -10.26 20.06
CA ILE A 104 1.42 -9.54 18.95
C ILE A 104 2.20 -10.51 18.06
N ASP A 105 2.21 -10.21 16.77
CA ASP A 105 3.02 -10.89 15.76
C ASP A 105 3.80 -9.82 15.00
N LEU A 106 5.13 -9.86 15.07
CA LEU A 106 6.00 -8.93 14.34
C LEU A 106 6.39 -9.56 13.01
N ARG A 107 5.85 -9.01 11.92
CA ARG A 107 6.21 -9.41 10.55
C ARG A 107 7.12 -8.39 9.90
N LYS A 108 8.16 -8.86 9.23
CA LYS A 108 9.03 -8.02 8.41
C LYS A 108 8.21 -7.30 7.34
N ARG A 109 8.53 -6.03 7.12
CA ARG A 109 7.93 -5.23 6.05
C ARG A 109 8.45 -5.73 4.72
N SER A 110 7.59 -6.37 3.92
CA SER A 110 7.92 -6.73 2.54
C SER A 110 6.97 -6.00 1.61
N TYR A 111 7.54 -5.10 0.81
CA TYR A 111 6.83 -4.44 -0.27
C TYR A 111 7.31 -5.01 -1.61
N PRO A 112 6.41 -5.36 -2.52
CA PRO A 112 6.81 -5.78 -3.86
C PRO A 112 7.65 -4.69 -4.54
N ALA A 113 8.81 -5.07 -5.07
CA ALA A 113 9.64 -4.17 -5.85
C ALA A 113 8.86 -3.65 -7.06
N ARG A 114 8.86 -2.33 -7.25
CA ARG A 114 8.27 -1.65 -8.41
C ARG A 114 9.36 -1.37 -9.43
N ASN A 115 9.66 -2.38 -10.24
CA ASN A 115 10.76 -2.35 -11.20
C ASN A 115 10.33 -2.82 -12.61
N GLN A 116 9.03 -2.90 -12.86
CA GLN A 116 8.48 -3.15 -14.19
C GLN A 116 8.04 -1.82 -14.79
N ALA A 117 8.89 -1.22 -15.62
CA ALA A 117 8.55 0.02 -16.31
C ALA A 117 7.37 -0.22 -17.27
N ALA A 118 6.34 0.63 -17.20
CA ALA A 118 5.13 0.44 -17.99
C ALA A 118 5.38 0.31 -19.51
N LYS A 119 6.33 1.08 -20.04
CA LYS A 119 6.71 1.03 -21.46
C LYS A 119 7.36 -0.30 -21.84
N GLU A 120 8.30 -0.78 -21.02
CA GLU A 120 8.97 -2.06 -21.24
C GLU A 120 7.98 -3.22 -21.11
N LEU A 121 7.05 -3.12 -20.17
CA LEU A 121 6.01 -4.11 -19.96
C LEU A 121 5.08 -4.21 -21.18
N ARG A 122 4.68 -3.09 -21.80
CA ARG A 122 3.93 -3.14 -23.08
C ARG A 122 4.77 -3.76 -24.19
N LEU A 123 6.02 -3.34 -24.36
CA LEU A 123 6.88 -3.90 -25.42
C LEU A 123 7.09 -5.41 -25.27
N ARG A 124 7.15 -5.92 -24.03
CA ARG A 124 7.27 -7.35 -23.72
C ARG A 124 6.00 -8.14 -24.03
N HIS A 125 4.83 -7.52 -23.85
CA HIS A 125 3.51 -8.13 -24.03
C HIS A 125 2.68 -7.33 -25.07
N GLU A 126 3.28 -7.03 -26.21
CA GLU A 126 2.68 -6.17 -27.26
C GLU A 126 1.43 -6.85 -27.84
N GLU A 127 1.39 -8.18 -27.87
CA GLU A 127 0.24 -8.97 -28.31
C GLU A 127 -0.99 -8.80 -27.41
N ILE A 128 -0.81 -8.43 -26.13
CA ILE A 128 -1.91 -8.18 -25.19
C ILE A 128 -2.16 -6.69 -25.04
N LEU A 129 -1.13 -5.91 -24.68
CA LEU A 129 -1.25 -4.49 -24.33
C LEU A 129 -1.17 -3.56 -25.53
N GLY A 130 -0.56 -4.02 -26.63
CA GLY A 130 -0.54 -3.36 -27.93
C GLY A 130 -1.48 -3.99 -28.96
N ALA A 131 -2.40 -4.88 -28.53
CA ALA A 131 -3.26 -5.68 -29.40
C ALA A 131 -4.08 -4.85 -30.42
N SER A 132 -4.31 -3.56 -30.14
CA SER A 132 -4.92 -2.62 -31.07
C SER A 132 -4.34 -1.21 -30.88
N PRO A 133 -4.46 -0.31 -31.88
CA PRO A 133 -4.08 1.10 -31.74
C PRO A 133 -4.76 1.76 -30.52
N LEU A 134 -6.06 1.54 -30.35
CA LEU A 134 -6.81 2.01 -29.18
C LEU A 134 -6.18 1.51 -27.89
N ARG A 135 -5.96 0.20 -27.74
CA ARG A 135 -5.42 -0.36 -26.49
C ARG A 135 -4.03 0.19 -26.16
N LYS A 136 -3.19 0.39 -27.18
CA LYS A 136 -1.88 1.01 -27.06
C LYS A 136 -1.97 2.45 -26.54
N ASP A 137 -2.88 3.25 -27.10
CA ASP A 137 -3.12 4.63 -26.66
C ASP A 137 -3.64 4.68 -25.21
N LEU A 138 -4.59 3.79 -24.87
CA LEU A 138 -5.12 3.69 -23.51
C LEU A 138 -4.03 3.32 -22.49
N TRP A 139 -3.18 2.33 -22.81
CA TRP A 139 -2.06 1.95 -21.95
C TRP A 139 -1.06 3.08 -21.78
N LYS A 140 -0.73 3.75 -22.89
CA LYS A 140 0.19 4.89 -22.89
C LYS A 140 -0.29 5.97 -21.92
N SER A 141 -1.54 6.39 -22.05
CA SER A 141 -2.12 7.42 -21.18
C SER A 141 -2.22 7.00 -19.71
N LEU A 142 -2.58 5.74 -19.43
CA LEU A 142 -2.72 5.26 -18.04
C LEU A 142 -1.40 5.05 -17.31
N ALA A 143 -0.35 4.63 -18.02
CA ALA A 143 0.84 4.05 -17.41
C ALA A 143 2.16 4.64 -17.93
N GLU A 144 2.35 4.75 -19.25
CA GLU A 144 3.62 5.23 -19.82
C GLU A 144 3.84 6.73 -19.60
N ASP A 145 2.83 7.55 -19.88
CA ASP A 145 2.92 9.02 -19.75
C ASP A 145 3.09 9.44 -18.27
N THR A 146 2.68 8.58 -17.34
CA THR A 146 2.92 8.77 -15.89
C THR A 146 4.23 8.15 -15.39
N SER A 147 5.03 7.56 -16.28
CA SER A 147 6.29 6.87 -15.95
C SER A 147 6.11 5.82 -14.86
N MET A 148 4.99 5.10 -14.89
CA MET A 148 4.61 4.17 -13.84
C MET A 148 5.58 2.99 -13.75
N GLN A 149 5.99 2.69 -12.51
CA GLN A 149 6.75 1.49 -12.16
C GLN A 149 5.81 0.50 -11.46
N LEU A 150 5.62 -0.65 -12.08
CA LEU A 150 4.74 -1.71 -11.61
C LEU A 150 5.53 -2.79 -10.88
N ALA A 151 4.86 -3.50 -9.98
CA ALA A 151 5.38 -4.71 -9.37
C ALA A 151 5.03 -5.95 -10.20
N VAL A 152 5.85 -7.01 -10.09
CA VAL A 152 5.66 -8.28 -10.82
C VAL A 152 4.28 -8.91 -10.59
N PHE A 153 3.67 -8.75 -9.41
CA PHE A 153 2.31 -9.25 -9.18
C PHE A 153 1.24 -8.42 -9.92
N GLN A 154 1.49 -7.13 -10.15
CA GLN A 154 0.59 -6.28 -10.92
C GLN A 154 0.65 -6.64 -12.41
N GLU A 155 1.85 -6.89 -12.95
CA GLU A 155 2.03 -7.44 -14.31
C GLU A 155 1.23 -8.73 -14.48
N ARG A 156 1.43 -9.73 -13.61
CA ARG A 156 0.68 -10.99 -13.64
C ARG A 156 -0.84 -10.78 -13.57
N SER A 157 -1.29 -9.87 -12.72
CA SER A 157 -2.71 -9.52 -12.58
C SER A 157 -3.28 -8.89 -13.85
N ILE A 158 -2.53 -7.96 -14.48
CA ILE A 158 -2.92 -7.30 -15.72
C ILE A 158 -3.10 -8.34 -16.83
N LEU A 159 -2.09 -9.19 -17.05
CA LEU A 159 -2.13 -10.20 -18.11
C LEU A 159 -3.26 -11.19 -17.88
N ARG A 160 -3.41 -11.69 -16.64
CA ARG A 160 -4.46 -12.66 -16.28
C ARG A 160 -5.88 -12.12 -16.46
N LEU A 161 -6.10 -10.82 -16.18
CA LEU A 161 -7.42 -10.18 -16.30
C LEU A 161 -7.74 -9.70 -17.72
N LEU A 162 -6.74 -9.52 -18.57
CA LEU A 162 -6.94 -9.20 -20.00
C LEU A 162 -7.10 -10.46 -20.87
N GLU A 163 -6.68 -11.62 -20.37
CA GLU A 163 -6.89 -12.91 -21.02
C GLU A 163 -8.38 -13.33 -20.98
N GLU A 164 -8.95 -13.63 -22.14
CA GLU A 164 -10.33 -14.09 -22.25
C GLU A 164 -10.44 -15.58 -21.90
N ILE A 165 -10.42 -15.90 -20.60
CA ILE A 165 -10.65 -17.27 -20.13
C ILE A 165 -12.13 -17.46 -19.74
N PRO A 166 -12.91 -18.26 -20.49
CA PRO A 166 -14.31 -18.54 -20.17
C PRO A 166 -14.49 -19.14 -18.78
N ASN A 167 -15.55 -18.76 -18.07
CA ASN A 167 -15.95 -19.31 -16.77
C ASN A 167 -14.82 -19.33 -15.72
N SER A 168 -14.02 -18.26 -15.64
CA SER A 168 -12.91 -18.18 -14.71
C SER A 168 -13.07 -17.08 -13.66
N GLY A 169 -12.46 -17.30 -12.50
CA GLY A 169 -12.30 -16.31 -11.44
C GLY A 169 -10.82 -16.07 -11.16
N THR A 170 -10.49 -14.84 -10.75
CA THR A 170 -9.11 -14.45 -10.43
C THR A 170 -9.06 -13.89 -9.01
N ILE A 171 -8.15 -14.43 -8.19
CA ILE A 171 -7.89 -13.95 -6.83
C ILE A 171 -6.54 -13.23 -6.84
N ILE A 172 -6.53 -11.93 -6.51
CA ILE A 172 -5.31 -11.13 -6.40
C ILE A 172 -4.93 -11.01 -4.93
N THR A 173 -3.88 -11.69 -4.51
CA THR A 173 -3.35 -11.63 -3.14
C THR A 173 -2.12 -10.73 -3.05
N ALA A 174 -2.20 -9.67 -2.25
CA ALA A 174 -1.04 -8.88 -1.86
C ALA A 174 -1.28 -8.17 -0.52
N GLY A 175 -0.21 -7.73 0.13
CA GLY A 175 -0.28 -6.99 1.39
C GLY A 175 -1.06 -5.67 1.27
N THR A 176 -1.43 -5.10 2.41
CA THR A 176 -2.01 -3.74 2.47
C THR A 176 -0.97 -2.73 1.99
N GLY A 177 -1.39 -1.73 1.22
CA GLY A 177 -0.48 -0.74 0.62
C GLY A 177 0.39 -1.27 -0.52
N SER A 178 0.37 -2.57 -0.84
CA SER A 178 1.22 -3.14 -1.90
C SER A 178 0.82 -2.78 -3.33
N GLY A 179 -0.34 -2.14 -3.53
CA GLY A 179 -0.82 -1.70 -4.85
C GLY A 179 -1.88 -2.60 -5.51
N LYS A 180 -2.71 -3.30 -4.71
CA LYS A 180 -3.83 -4.14 -5.22
C LYS A 180 -4.83 -3.35 -6.08
N THR A 181 -5.12 -2.11 -5.70
CA THR A 181 -6.02 -1.22 -6.43
C THR A 181 -5.59 -1.09 -7.89
N LEU A 182 -4.30 -0.83 -8.15
CA LEU A 182 -3.77 -0.75 -9.51
C LEU A 182 -3.78 -2.10 -10.24
N ALA A 183 -3.45 -3.18 -9.53
CA ALA A 183 -3.46 -4.53 -10.09
C ALA A 183 -4.84 -4.92 -10.66
N TYR A 184 -5.90 -4.41 -10.03
CA TYR A 184 -7.29 -4.59 -10.48
C TYR A 184 -7.71 -3.53 -11.51
N TYR A 185 -7.51 -2.24 -11.24
CA TYR A 185 -8.11 -1.18 -12.05
C TYR A 185 -7.46 -0.94 -13.40
N LEU A 186 -6.14 -1.17 -13.55
CA LEU A 186 -5.49 -1.03 -14.85
C LEU A 186 -6.10 -1.94 -15.94
N PRO A 187 -6.17 -3.28 -15.75
CA PRO A 187 -6.74 -4.15 -16.77
C PRO A 187 -8.25 -3.91 -16.96
N ILE A 188 -8.98 -3.56 -15.90
CA ILE A 188 -10.41 -3.26 -16.00
C ILE A 188 -10.65 -1.99 -16.82
N LEU A 189 -9.90 -0.92 -16.60
CA LEU A 189 -10.03 0.32 -17.39
C LEU A 189 -9.68 0.10 -18.86
N LEU A 190 -8.65 -0.70 -19.16
CA LEU A 190 -8.33 -1.11 -20.54
C LEU A 190 -9.49 -1.88 -21.18
N ARG A 191 -10.00 -2.91 -20.50
CA ARG A 191 -11.12 -3.72 -21.01
C ARG A 191 -12.39 -2.90 -21.22
N VAL A 192 -12.69 -1.99 -20.28
CA VAL A 192 -13.81 -1.05 -20.40
C VAL A 192 -13.59 -0.13 -21.59
N GLY A 193 -12.38 0.41 -21.77
CA GLY A 193 -12.02 1.27 -22.90
C GLY A 193 -12.22 0.59 -24.26
N ASP A 194 -11.82 -0.68 -24.38
CA ASP A 194 -12.02 -1.48 -25.60
C ASP A 194 -13.52 -1.63 -25.96
N LEU A 195 -14.37 -1.81 -24.94
CA LEU A 195 -15.80 -2.07 -25.10
C LEU A 195 -16.66 -0.81 -25.27
N ILE A 196 -16.13 0.38 -24.99
CA ILE A 196 -16.89 1.62 -25.07
C ILE A 196 -17.19 2.01 -26.52
N GLN A 197 -18.36 2.59 -26.73
CA GLN A 197 -18.82 3.17 -27.99
C GLN A 197 -19.69 4.40 -27.69
N VAL A 198 -19.74 5.36 -28.63
CA VAL A 198 -20.36 6.69 -28.41
C VAL A 198 -21.83 6.62 -28.00
N LYS A 199 -22.65 5.81 -28.69
CA LYS A 199 -24.10 5.73 -28.47
C LYS A 199 -24.55 4.43 -27.80
N ASN A 200 -23.64 3.71 -27.14
CA ASN A 200 -23.93 2.43 -26.49
C ASN A 200 -23.66 2.50 -24.98
N TYR A 201 -24.72 2.36 -24.19
CA TYR A 201 -24.71 2.56 -22.75
C TYR A 201 -25.19 1.30 -22.04
N TRP A 202 -24.27 0.66 -21.32
CA TRP A 202 -24.52 -0.48 -20.45
C TRP A 202 -23.34 -0.65 -19.48
N VAL A 203 -23.55 -1.37 -18.38
CA VAL A 203 -22.58 -1.57 -17.30
C VAL A 203 -21.53 -2.61 -17.68
N LYS A 204 -20.28 -2.18 -17.90
CA LYS A 204 -19.16 -3.05 -18.31
C LYS A 204 -18.35 -3.63 -17.15
N ALA A 205 -18.41 -2.98 -15.99
CA ALA A 205 -17.71 -3.39 -14.78
C ALA A 205 -18.54 -2.97 -13.56
N LEU A 206 -18.58 -3.84 -12.55
CA LEU A 206 -19.21 -3.59 -11.26
C LEU A 206 -18.19 -3.91 -10.16
N SER A 207 -17.84 -2.89 -9.36
CA SER A 207 -16.96 -3.03 -8.21
C SER A 207 -17.78 -2.92 -6.92
N ILE A 208 -17.63 -3.88 -6.01
CA ILE A 208 -18.38 -3.93 -4.75
C ILE A 208 -17.40 -3.77 -3.58
N TYR A 209 -17.77 -2.92 -2.62
CA TYR A 209 -16.94 -2.58 -1.46
C TYR A 209 -17.68 -2.85 -0.15
N PRO A 210 -16.98 -3.33 0.90
CA PRO A 210 -17.59 -3.65 2.18
C PRO A 210 -17.93 -2.42 3.05
N ARG A 211 -17.46 -1.22 2.69
CA ARG A 211 -17.67 0.02 3.47
C ARG A 211 -17.84 1.23 2.55
N THR A 212 -18.76 2.13 2.90
CA THR A 212 -19.02 3.37 2.17
C THR A 212 -17.79 4.28 2.06
N GLU A 213 -17.00 4.42 3.14
CA GLU A 213 -15.77 5.22 3.10
C GLU A 213 -14.72 4.64 2.13
N LEU A 214 -14.57 3.31 2.12
CA LEU A 214 -13.69 2.66 1.15
C LEU A 214 -14.21 2.85 -0.27
N LEU A 215 -15.53 2.80 -0.49
CA LEU A 215 -16.13 3.07 -1.79
C LEU A 215 -15.78 4.48 -2.28
N LYS A 216 -15.91 5.50 -1.41
CA LYS A 216 -15.56 6.89 -1.75
C LYS A 216 -14.11 7.01 -2.21
N ASP A 217 -13.18 6.42 -1.46
CA ASP A 217 -11.75 6.43 -1.80
C ASP A 217 -11.48 5.77 -3.16
N GLN A 218 -12.07 4.59 -3.39
CA GLN A 218 -11.85 3.85 -4.64
C GLN A 218 -12.55 4.51 -5.84
N LEU A 219 -13.69 5.17 -5.63
CA LEU A 219 -14.38 5.93 -6.67
C LEU A 219 -13.53 7.13 -7.10
N ALA A 220 -13.01 7.90 -6.15
CA ALA A 220 -12.18 9.07 -6.46
C ALA A 220 -10.93 8.68 -7.25
N GLU A 221 -10.22 7.62 -6.83
CA GLU A 221 -9.02 7.12 -7.50
C GLU A 221 -9.34 6.61 -8.92
N THR A 222 -10.39 5.80 -9.07
CA THR A 222 -10.80 5.27 -10.38
C THR A 222 -11.30 6.36 -11.30
N PHE A 223 -12.04 7.34 -10.77
CA PHE A 223 -12.49 8.51 -11.52
C PHE A 223 -11.31 9.27 -12.10
N LYS A 224 -10.34 9.64 -11.27
CA LYS A 224 -9.13 10.34 -11.71
C LYS A 224 -8.42 9.58 -12.85
N ARG A 225 -8.26 8.26 -12.70
CA ARG A 225 -7.61 7.42 -13.72
C ARG A 225 -8.40 7.31 -15.01
N SER A 226 -9.73 7.20 -14.92
CA SER A 226 -10.57 7.15 -16.12
C SER A 226 -10.49 8.43 -16.95
N ARG A 227 -10.32 9.59 -16.30
CA ARG A 227 -10.18 10.87 -16.99
C ARG A 227 -8.87 10.97 -17.78
N MET A 228 -7.82 10.25 -17.35
CA MET A 228 -6.58 10.15 -18.12
C MET A 228 -6.78 9.48 -19.48
N LEU A 229 -7.85 8.69 -19.65
CA LEU A 229 -8.17 8.01 -20.90
C LEU A 229 -9.02 8.84 -21.86
N ASP A 230 -9.56 9.98 -21.43
CA ASP A 230 -10.59 10.68 -22.20
C ASP A 230 -10.08 11.09 -23.59
N GLN A 231 -8.87 11.64 -23.68
CA GLN A 231 -8.28 12.04 -24.96
C GLN A 231 -8.03 10.84 -25.87
N ALA A 232 -7.40 9.78 -25.36
CA ALA A 232 -7.15 8.56 -26.12
C ALA A 232 -8.44 7.90 -26.63
N LEU A 233 -9.53 7.95 -25.82
CA LEU A 233 -10.85 7.48 -26.23
C LEU A 233 -11.44 8.35 -27.33
N LEU A 234 -11.41 9.67 -27.19
CA LEU A 234 -11.95 10.61 -28.18
C LEU A 234 -11.23 10.52 -29.52
N ASP A 235 -9.89 10.46 -29.50
CA ASP A 235 -9.05 10.32 -30.70
C ASP A 235 -9.37 9.03 -31.47
N ASN A 236 -9.78 7.99 -30.75
CA ASN A 236 -10.22 6.71 -31.30
C ASN A 236 -11.75 6.62 -31.52
N SER A 237 -12.43 7.77 -31.65
CA SER A 237 -13.89 7.87 -31.89
C SER A 237 -14.75 7.10 -30.87
N LYS A 238 -14.29 7.04 -29.62
CA LYS A 238 -15.03 6.51 -28.47
C LYS A 238 -15.50 7.68 -27.60
N ARG A 239 -16.40 7.38 -26.66
CA ARG A 239 -16.79 8.36 -25.62
C ARG A 239 -15.94 8.18 -24.36
N PRO A 240 -15.85 9.20 -23.49
CA PRO A 240 -15.35 9.05 -22.13
C PRO A 240 -16.05 7.95 -21.33
N ILE A 241 -15.33 7.41 -20.34
CA ILE A 241 -15.89 6.46 -19.36
C ILE A 241 -16.90 7.17 -18.48
N LEU A 242 -18.06 6.56 -18.28
CA LEU A 242 -19.07 7.02 -17.33
C LEU A 242 -19.03 6.12 -16.10
N MET A 243 -19.12 6.72 -14.92
CA MET A 243 -19.12 6.01 -13.65
C MET A 243 -20.22 6.56 -12.75
N GLY A 244 -20.84 5.65 -11.99
CA GLY A 244 -21.81 5.97 -10.96
C GLY A 244 -21.48 5.17 -9.70
N ALA A 245 -21.96 5.66 -8.57
CA ALA A 245 -21.83 5.00 -7.28
C ALA A 245 -23.18 4.96 -6.57
N PHE A 246 -23.38 3.89 -5.80
CA PHE A 246 -24.50 3.71 -4.89
C PHE A 246 -23.92 3.63 -3.47
N PHE A 247 -24.34 4.54 -2.59
CA PHE A 247 -23.79 4.73 -1.25
C PHE A 247 -24.67 4.14 -0.16
#